data_AF-A0AAV7JPQ9-F1
#
_entry.id   AF-A0AAV7JPQ9-F1
#
_cell.length_a   1.000
_cell.length_b   1.000
_cell.length_c   1.000
_cell.angle_alpha   90.00
_cell.angle_beta   90.00
_cell.angle_gamma   90.00
#
_symmetry.space_group_name_H-M   'P 1'
#
loop_
_entity.id
_entity.type
_entity.pdbx_description
1 polymer ?
#
loop_
_entity_poly.entity_id
_entity_poly.type
_entity_poly.pdbx_seq_one_letter_code
_entity_poly.pdbx_strand_id
1 'polypeptide(L)'
;MDATEYEAIRGYLQTNFIPPEIKSEEFCQKVQGIYFQENKLMNIFRKKNGCVKYLEIPLVSEIDNIIGFYHGVTHPGINTTIDGIRNKYDWNGIYNDVGSYIRTCHHCQTSAALPPQSQRELQPIPPPEEPWCHCGIDLVCNMSRTVLGFLHILVIVCYLSKFVIARPLKTKTSKEILDCLQEIYFSFGVPNILQHDQGTEFSSKEFQEFHKINVNTRRTTAYHSQSNGLVESHNKILKLTVV
;
A
#
# COMPACT_ATOMS: atom_id res chain seq x y z
N MET A 1 -22.34 16.86 -22.10
CA MET A 1 -22.86 18.10 -22.71
C MET A 1 -24.24 18.39 -22.13
N ASP A 2 -24.58 19.63 -21.83
CA ASP A 2 -25.93 19.92 -21.32
C ASP A 2 -26.99 19.72 -22.42
N ALA A 3 -28.25 19.51 -22.05
CA ALA A 3 -29.29 19.17 -23.02
C ALA A 3 -29.59 20.30 -24.02
N THR A 4 -29.48 21.56 -23.56
CA THR A 4 -29.69 22.74 -24.40
C THR A 4 -28.62 22.91 -25.46
N GLU A 5 -27.35 22.73 -25.09
CA GLU A 5 -26.18 22.76 -25.96
C GLU A 5 -26.18 21.56 -26.91
N TYR A 6 -26.57 20.38 -26.42
CA TYR A 6 -26.70 19.18 -27.24
C TYR A 6 -27.73 19.36 -28.36
N GLU A 7 -28.93 19.86 -28.06
CA GLU A 7 -29.96 20.12 -29.06
C GLU A 7 -29.59 21.28 -29.99
N ALA A 8 -28.90 22.31 -29.51
CA ALA A 8 -28.41 23.39 -30.36
C ALA A 8 -27.39 22.90 -31.40
N ILE A 9 -26.43 22.07 -30.99
CA ILE A 9 -25.42 21.49 -31.90
C ILE A 9 -26.07 20.50 -32.87
N ARG A 10 -26.98 19.66 -32.38
CA ARG A 10 -27.76 18.74 -33.22
C ARG A 10 -28.55 19.51 -34.28
N GLY A 11 -29.29 20.55 -33.88
CA GLY A 11 -30.08 21.39 -34.77
C GLY A 11 -29.21 22.05 -35.83
N TYR A 12 -28.06 22.60 -35.44
CA TYR A 12 -27.09 23.17 -36.38
C TYR A 12 -26.56 22.14 -37.38
N LEU A 13 -26.15 20.94 -36.93
CA LEU A 13 -25.62 19.90 -37.82
C LEU A 13 -26.68 19.34 -38.79
N GLN A 14 -27.97 19.48 -38.49
CA GLN A 14 -29.07 19.07 -39.36
C GLN A 14 -29.55 20.17 -40.31
N THR A 15 -29.53 21.43 -39.88
CA THR A 15 -30.16 22.55 -40.61
C THR A 15 -29.17 23.58 -41.15
N ASN A 16 -27.89 23.50 -40.76
CA ASN A 16 -26.85 24.52 -40.97
C ASN A 16 -27.21 25.93 -40.45
N PHE A 17 -28.16 26.02 -39.51
CA PHE A 17 -28.59 27.29 -38.92
C PHE A 17 -28.03 27.47 -37.51
N ILE A 18 -27.33 28.58 -37.27
CA ILE A 18 -26.82 28.94 -35.93
C ILE A 18 -27.92 29.69 -35.19
N PRO A 19 -28.33 29.25 -33.98
CA PRO A 19 -29.31 29.98 -33.17
C PRO A 19 -28.87 31.44 -32.93
N PRO A 20 -29.76 32.42 -33.12
CA PRO A 20 -29.41 33.85 -33.08
C PRO A 20 -28.95 34.35 -31.70
N GLU A 21 -29.23 33.59 -30.65
CA GLU A 21 -28.85 33.90 -29.26
C GLU A 21 -27.39 33.54 -28.93
N ILE A 22 -26.70 32.82 -29.82
CA ILE A 22 -25.36 32.29 -29.59
C ILE A 22 -24.32 33.06 -30.42
N LYS A 23 -23.20 33.41 -29.81
CA LYS A 23 -22.05 33.99 -30.54
C LYS A 23 -21.53 32.98 -31.56
N SER A 24 -21.63 33.34 -32.85
CA SER A 24 -21.31 32.46 -33.98
C SER A 24 -19.88 31.91 -33.96
N GLU A 25 -18.90 32.71 -33.56
CA GLU A 25 -17.49 32.32 -33.59
C GLU A 25 -17.13 31.25 -32.54
N GLU A 26 -17.56 31.44 -31.29
CA GLU A 26 -17.37 30.47 -30.20
C GLU A 26 -18.12 29.15 -30.48
N PHE A 27 -19.30 29.25 -31.08
CA PHE A 27 -20.11 28.09 -31.45
C PHE A 27 -19.47 27.27 -32.57
N CYS A 28 -19.01 27.91 -33.65
CA CYS A 28 -18.34 27.23 -34.75
C CYS A 28 -17.05 26.52 -34.29
N GLN A 29 -16.28 27.12 -33.39
CA GLN A 29 -15.09 26.48 -32.80
C GLN A 29 -15.46 25.24 -31.97
N LYS A 30 -16.54 25.29 -31.19
CA LYS A 30 -17.01 24.15 -30.40
C LYS A 30 -17.55 23.00 -31.24
N VAL A 31 -18.25 23.30 -32.33
CA VAL A 31 -18.81 22.27 -33.24
C VAL A 31 -17.72 21.62 -34.10
N GLN A 32 -16.53 22.24 -34.20
CA GLN A 32 -15.43 21.73 -35.00
C GLN A 32 -15.00 20.34 -34.53
N GLY A 33 -15.21 19.33 -35.37
CA GLY A 33 -14.89 17.93 -35.06
C GLY A 33 -16.02 17.13 -34.42
N ILE A 34 -17.20 17.73 -34.24
CA ILE A 34 -18.44 17.05 -33.84
C ILE A 34 -19.27 16.70 -35.08
N TYR A 35 -19.83 15.50 -35.09
CA TYR A 35 -20.65 14.98 -36.17
C TYR A 35 -21.92 14.35 -35.61
N PHE A 36 -22.99 14.36 -36.39
CA PHE A 36 -24.25 13.72 -36.00
C PHE A 36 -24.42 12.42 -36.78
N GLN A 37 -24.46 11.30 -36.07
CA GLN A 37 -24.59 9.96 -36.64
C GLN A 37 -25.49 9.10 -35.75
N GLU A 38 -26.39 8.31 -36.33
CA GLU A 38 -27.27 7.39 -35.59
C GLU A 38 -28.06 8.06 -34.44
N ASN A 39 -28.57 9.27 -34.67
CA ASN A 39 -29.25 10.11 -33.67
C ASN A 39 -28.39 10.58 -32.48
N LYS A 40 -27.06 10.49 -32.59
CA LYS A 40 -26.13 10.85 -31.53
C LYS A 40 -25.06 11.82 -32.00
N LEU A 41 -24.59 12.68 -31.08
CA LEU A 41 -23.40 13.50 -31.32
C LEU A 41 -22.14 12.65 -31.10
N MET A 42 -21.22 12.74 -32.04
CA MET A 42 -20.00 11.95 -32.09
C MET A 42 -18.78 12.88 -32.21
N ASN A 43 -17.71 12.58 -31.49
CA ASN A 43 -16.40 13.20 -31.64
C ASN A 43 -15.43 12.27 -32.38
N ILE A 44 -14.46 12.85 -33.10
CA ILE A 44 -13.40 12.08 -33.78
C ILE A 44 -12.11 12.16 -32.98
N PHE A 45 -11.66 11.01 -32.49
CA PHE A 45 -10.36 10.86 -31.84
C PHE A 45 -9.35 10.19 -32.79
N ARG A 46 -8.30 10.91 -33.14
CA ARG A 46 -7.21 10.40 -33.99
C ARG A 46 -6.00 10.00 -33.14
N LYS A 47 -5.65 8.71 -33.19
CA LYS A 47 -4.42 8.21 -32.55
C LYS A 47 -3.19 8.54 -33.40
N LYS A 48 -2.02 8.64 -32.75
CA LYS A 48 -0.72 8.89 -33.41
C LYS A 48 -0.36 7.85 -34.47
N ASN A 49 -0.90 6.63 -34.35
CA ASN A 49 -0.69 5.54 -35.32
C ASN A 49 -1.64 5.61 -36.53
N GLY A 50 -2.42 6.68 -36.69
CA GLY A 50 -3.39 6.85 -37.78
C GLY A 50 -4.76 6.20 -37.54
N CYS A 51 -4.96 5.43 -36.46
CA CYS A 51 -6.28 4.89 -36.14
C CYS A 51 -7.25 6.01 -35.75
N VAL A 52 -8.43 6.01 -36.37
CA VAL A 52 -9.53 6.94 -36.05
C VAL A 52 -10.57 6.21 -35.22
N LYS A 53 -11.02 6.83 -34.13
CA LYS A 53 -12.15 6.38 -33.31
C LYS A 53 -13.26 7.42 -33.36
N TYR A 54 -14.49 6.94 -33.41
CA TYR A 54 -15.70 7.75 -33.26
C TYR A 54 -16.23 7.51 -31.85
N LEU A 55 -16.33 8.58 -31.07
CA LEU A 55 -16.69 8.54 -29.66
C LEU A 55 -17.98 9.30 -29.43
N GLU A 56 -18.96 8.67 -28.80
CA GLU A 56 -20.25 9.27 -28.48
C GLU A 56 -20.09 10.35 -27.41
N ILE A 57 -20.75 11.50 -27.60
CA ILE A 57 -20.78 12.60 -26.64
C ILE A 57 -22.04 12.44 -25.77
N PRO A 58 -21.92 11.99 -24.50
CA PRO A 58 -23.08 11.79 -23.65
C PRO A 58 -23.67 13.11 -23.14
N LEU A 59 -24.95 13.05 -22.77
CA LEU A 59 -25.61 14.09 -21.98
C LEU A 59 -25.05 14.10 -20.55
N VAL A 60 -25.05 15.27 -19.89
CA VAL A 60 -24.59 15.38 -18.49
C VAL A 60 -25.33 14.42 -17.56
N SER A 61 -26.63 14.21 -17.79
CA SER A 61 -27.46 13.28 -17.01
C SER A 61 -27.05 11.80 -17.17
N GLU A 62 -26.31 11.45 -18.21
CA GLU A 62 -25.88 10.08 -18.49
C GLU A 62 -24.48 9.77 -17.93
N ILE A 63 -23.69 10.81 -17.62
CA ILE A 63 -22.28 10.67 -17.22
C ILE A 63 -22.13 9.76 -16.00
N ASP A 64 -22.88 9.98 -14.92
CA ASP A 64 -22.75 9.18 -13.70
C ASP A 64 -23.12 7.71 -13.91
N ASN A 65 -24.12 7.43 -14.76
CA ASN A 65 -24.51 6.06 -15.12
C ASN A 65 -23.42 5.36 -15.94
N ILE A 66 -22.80 6.08 -16.88
CA ILE A 66 -21.68 5.58 -17.68
C ILE A 66 -20.50 5.28 -16.76
N ILE A 67 -20.10 6.22 -15.90
CA ILE A 67 -18.98 6.01 -14.96
C ILE A 67 -19.29 4.82 -14.04
N GLY A 68 -20.51 4.76 -13.49
CA GLY A 68 -20.96 3.66 -12.64
C GLY A 68 -20.89 2.30 -13.32
N PHE A 69 -21.21 2.21 -14.61
CA PHE A 69 -21.10 0.96 -15.37
C PHE A 69 -19.65 0.47 -15.51
N TYR A 70 -18.72 1.36 -15.90
CA TYR A 70 -17.31 1.00 -16.06
C TYR A 70 -16.57 0.81 -14.74
N HIS A 71 -16.97 1.52 -13.69
CA HIS A 71 -16.34 1.43 -12.38
C HIS A 71 -16.92 0.30 -11.52
N GLY A 72 -18.24 0.06 -11.56
CA GLY A 72 -18.94 -0.76 -10.58
C GLY A 72 -18.67 -2.26 -10.61
N VAL A 73 -18.11 -2.80 -11.70
CA VAL A 73 -17.86 -4.25 -11.82
C VAL A 73 -16.58 -4.68 -11.08
N THR A 74 -15.51 -3.89 -11.19
CA THR A 74 -14.18 -4.26 -10.66
C THR A 74 -13.50 -3.17 -9.86
N HIS A 75 -14.17 -2.04 -9.63
CA HIS A 75 -13.62 -0.84 -8.97
C HIS A 75 -12.22 -0.44 -9.48
N PRO A 76 -12.01 -0.36 -10.81
CA PRO A 76 -10.73 0.03 -11.37
C PRO A 76 -10.37 1.48 -10.97
N GLY A 77 -9.07 1.76 -10.91
CA GLY A 77 -8.55 3.10 -10.66
C GLY A 77 -8.86 4.08 -11.80
N ILE A 78 -8.73 5.37 -11.51
CA ILE A 78 -9.14 6.49 -12.39
C ILE A 78 -8.67 6.31 -13.85
N ASN A 79 -7.38 6.06 -14.07
CA ASN A 79 -6.85 5.93 -15.44
C ASN A 79 -7.45 4.74 -16.19
N THR A 80 -7.56 3.59 -15.53
CA THR A 80 -8.13 2.37 -16.13
C THR A 80 -9.62 2.55 -16.46
N THR A 81 -10.38 3.23 -15.58
CA THR A 81 -11.79 3.57 -15.85
C THR A 81 -11.90 4.48 -17.08
N ILE A 82 -11.06 5.50 -17.18
CA ILE A 82 -11.04 6.43 -18.32
C ILE A 82 -10.67 5.72 -19.61
N ASP A 83 -9.68 4.84 -19.58
CA ASP A 83 -9.26 4.07 -20.76
C ASP A 83 -10.38 3.15 -21.26
N GLY A 84 -11.18 2.58 -20.35
CA GLY A 84 -12.38 1.81 -20.67
C GLY A 84 -13.45 2.68 -21.36
N ILE A 85 -13.74 3.85 -20.79
CA ILE A 85 -14.75 4.79 -21.29
C ILE A 85 -14.36 5.33 -22.68
N ARG A 86 -13.09 5.70 -22.88
CA ARG A 86 -12.53 6.24 -24.14
C ARG A 86 -12.48 5.25 -25.30
N ASN A 87 -13.04 4.05 -25.12
CA ASN A 87 -13.34 3.18 -26.25
C ASN A 87 -14.65 3.54 -26.94
N LYS A 88 -15.58 4.17 -26.24
CA LYS A 88 -16.93 4.46 -26.76
C LYS A 88 -17.38 5.90 -26.57
N TYR A 89 -16.99 6.57 -25.50
CA TYR A 89 -17.48 7.91 -25.15
C TYR A 89 -16.35 8.93 -25.06
N ASP A 90 -16.69 10.20 -25.29
CA ASP A 90 -15.81 11.34 -25.07
C ASP A 90 -16.60 12.58 -24.65
N TRP A 91 -16.10 13.28 -23.63
CA TRP A 91 -16.65 14.58 -23.23
C TRP A 91 -15.59 15.42 -22.52
N ASN A 92 -15.81 16.73 -22.55
CA ASN A 92 -14.97 17.67 -21.83
C ASN A 92 -15.11 17.47 -20.32
N GLY A 93 -14.00 17.24 -19.63
CA GLY A 93 -13.99 17.06 -18.18
C GLY A 93 -13.98 15.60 -17.70
N ILE A 94 -13.90 14.61 -18.60
CA ILE A 94 -13.89 13.17 -18.25
C ILE A 94 -12.98 12.80 -17.06
N TYR A 95 -11.78 13.39 -16.97
CA TYR A 95 -10.86 13.16 -15.84
C TYR A 95 -11.42 13.65 -14.49
N ASN A 96 -12.05 14.83 -14.49
CA ASN A 96 -12.57 15.44 -13.27
C ASN A 96 -13.81 14.69 -12.79
N ASP A 97 -14.70 14.30 -13.71
CA ASP A 97 -15.94 13.59 -13.37
C ASP A 97 -15.63 12.18 -12.84
N VAL A 98 -14.81 11.41 -13.57
CA VAL A 98 -14.38 10.07 -13.12
C VAL A 98 -13.62 10.16 -11.79
N GLY A 99 -12.71 11.12 -11.66
CA GLY A 99 -11.96 11.34 -10.43
C GLY A 99 -12.87 11.66 -9.24
N SER A 100 -13.88 12.51 -9.44
CA SER A 100 -14.83 12.89 -8.39
C SER A 100 -15.73 11.73 -7.99
N TYR A 101 -16.26 10.99 -8.97
CA TYR A 101 -17.08 9.81 -8.74
C TYR A 101 -16.36 8.74 -7.92
N ILE A 102 -15.11 8.39 -8.30
CA ILE A 102 -14.32 7.37 -7.61
C ILE A 102 -13.92 7.82 -6.20
N ARG A 103 -13.64 9.12 -5.99
CA ARG A 103 -13.40 9.69 -4.65
C ARG A 103 -14.61 9.58 -3.73
N THR A 104 -15.82 9.57 -4.27
CA THR A 104 -17.07 9.39 -3.49
C THR A 104 -17.53 7.93 -3.41
N CYS A 105 -16.88 7.01 -4.12
CA CYS A 105 -17.29 5.60 -4.14
C CYS A 105 -17.05 4.93 -2.77
N HIS A 106 -18.12 4.52 -2.09
CA HIS A 106 -18.04 3.91 -0.77
C HIS A 106 -17.10 2.69 -0.72
N HIS A 107 -17.21 1.76 -1.66
CA HIS A 107 -16.37 0.56 -1.72
C HIS A 107 -14.88 0.93 -1.83
N CYS A 108 -14.53 1.85 -2.74
CA CYS A 108 -13.15 2.31 -2.86
C CYS A 108 -12.66 3.03 -1.61
N GLN A 109 -13.49 3.84 -0.94
CA GLN A 109 -13.09 4.53 0.28
C GLN A 109 -12.87 3.57 1.46
N THR A 110 -13.65 2.50 1.57
CA THR A 110 -13.49 1.50 2.65
C THR A 110 -12.40 0.46 2.37
N SER A 111 -12.14 0.17 1.10
CA SER A 111 -11.16 -0.84 0.66
C SER A 111 -9.81 -0.26 0.28
N ALA A 112 -9.69 1.07 0.13
CA ALA A 112 -8.40 1.70 -0.06
C ALA A 112 -7.50 1.39 1.14
N ALA A 113 -6.29 0.89 0.85
CA ALA A 113 -5.25 0.81 1.85
C ALA A 113 -5.08 2.21 2.46
N LEU A 114 -4.97 2.28 3.80
CA LEU A 114 -4.66 3.52 4.50
C LEU A 114 -3.50 4.19 3.76
N PRO A 115 -3.56 5.51 3.48
CA PRO A 115 -2.42 6.21 2.90
C PRO A 115 -1.20 5.84 3.74
N PRO A 116 -0.02 5.60 3.13
CA PRO A 116 1.17 5.21 3.87
C PRO A 116 1.30 6.19 5.02
N GLN A 117 1.10 5.66 6.23
CA GLN A 117 1.05 6.46 7.44
C GLN A 117 2.29 7.33 7.39
N SER A 118 2.09 8.66 7.38
CA SER A 118 3.18 9.65 7.28
C SER A 118 4.35 9.09 8.07
N GLN A 119 5.51 8.88 7.43
CA GLN A 119 6.70 8.38 8.10
C GLN A 119 7.00 9.36 9.23
N ARG A 120 6.43 9.11 10.42
CA ARG A 120 6.76 9.86 11.62
C ARG A 120 8.26 9.61 11.78
N GLU A 121 9.01 10.69 11.94
CA GLU A 121 10.45 10.63 12.16
C GLU A 121 10.71 9.54 13.21
N LEU A 122 11.39 8.48 12.78
CA LEU A 122 11.75 7.39 13.67
C LEU A 122 12.64 8.02 14.73
N GLN A 123 12.18 8.04 15.99
CA GLN A 123 13.05 8.47 17.08
C GLN A 123 14.11 7.39 17.27
N PRO A 124 15.39 7.69 17.02
CA PRO A 124 16.44 6.71 17.22
C PRO A 124 16.51 6.38 18.70
N ILE A 125 16.56 5.09 19.02
CA ILE A 125 16.85 4.63 20.38
C ILE A 125 18.25 5.18 20.72
N PRO A 126 18.41 5.94 21.80
CA PRO A 126 19.72 6.46 22.17
C PRO A 126 20.70 5.30 22.35
N PRO A 127 21.91 5.39 21.77
CA PRO A 127 22.89 4.31 21.88
C PRO A 127 23.23 4.09 23.36
N PRO A 128 23.32 2.83 23.82
CA PRO A 128 23.81 2.51 25.15
C PRO A 128 25.23 3.03 25.37
N GLU A 129 25.59 3.31 26.62
CA GLU A 129 26.93 3.80 26.98
C GLU A 129 28.02 2.73 26.81
N GLU A 130 27.66 1.46 27.03
CA GLU A 130 28.58 0.33 26.94
C GLU A 130 28.03 -0.80 26.03
N PRO A 131 28.93 -1.56 25.36
CA PRO A 131 28.51 -2.74 24.60
C PRO A 131 27.80 -3.75 25.52
N TRP A 132 26.85 -4.49 24.96
CA TRP A 132 26.11 -5.55 25.66
C TRP A 132 25.15 -5.10 26.78
N CYS A 133 25.11 -3.81 27.15
CA CYS A 133 24.14 -3.30 28.12
C CYS A 133 22.70 -3.32 27.61
N HIS A 134 22.47 -3.11 26.32
CA HIS A 134 21.15 -3.22 25.68
C HIS A 134 21.23 -4.18 24.51
N CYS A 135 20.52 -5.29 24.65
CA CYS A 135 20.42 -6.33 23.64
C CYS A 135 18.96 -6.49 23.19
N GLY A 136 18.78 -6.77 21.90
CA GLY A 136 17.50 -7.20 21.33
C GLY A 136 17.53 -8.70 21.10
N ILE A 137 16.40 -9.36 21.34
CA ILE A 137 16.20 -10.77 21.06
C ILE A 137 15.00 -10.95 20.12
N ASP A 138 15.12 -11.90 19.21
CA ASP A 138 14.07 -12.32 18.28
C ASP A 138 14.24 -13.80 17.92
N LEU A 139 13.19 -14.42 17.41
CA LEU A 139 13.17 -15.83 17.04
C LEU A 139 12.78 -16.00 15.56
N VAL A 140 13.72 -16.48 14.76
CA VAL A 140 13.43 -16.89 13.38
C VAL A 140 12.83 -18.30 13.41
N CYS A 141 11.55 -18.42 13.05
CA CYS A 141 10.81 -19.68 13.14
C CYS A 141 10.56 -20.37 11.80
N ASN A 142 10.27 -21.68 11.88
CA ASN A 142 9.76 -22.51 10.78
C ASN A 142 10.69 -22.54 9.55
N MET A 143 11.99 -22.64 9.81
CA MET A 143 13.00 -22.83 8.76
C MET A 143 12.96 -24.28 8.26
N SER A 144 13.57 -24.53 7.09
CA SER A 144 13.80 -25.87 6.58
C SER A 144 14.50 -26.73 7.63
N ARG A 145 13.92 -27.89 7.95
CA ARG A 145 14.48 -28.78 8.98
C ARG A 145 15.85 -29.28 8.55
N THR A 146 16.85 -29.03 9.39
CA THR A 146 18.20 -29.58 9.20
C THR A 146 18.24 -31.08 9.52
N VAL A 147 19.29 -31.77 9.06
CA VAL A 147 19.52 -33.20 9.37
C VAL A 147 19.57 -33.46 10.89
N LEU A 148 20.09 -32.50 11.66
CA LEU A 148 20.17 -32.58 13.12
C LEU A 148 18.86 -32.18 13.83
N GLY A 149 17.82 -31.81 13.08
CA GLY A 149 16.47 -31.55 13.58
C GLY A 149 16.18 -30.11 13.99
N PHE A 150 17.10 -29.17 13.78
CA PHE A 150 16.87 -27.74 14.07
C PHE A 150 15.89 -27.12 13.08
N LEU A 151 15.01 -26.25 13.60
CA LEU A 151 13.87 -25.64 12.90
C LEU A 151 13.76 -24.13 13.12
N HIS A 152 14.42 -23.62 14.17
CA HIS A 152 14.32 -22.23 14.60
C HIS A 152 15.74 -21.68 14.87
N ILE A 153 15.87 -20.36 14.91
CA ILE A 153 17.12 -19.68 15.27
C ILE A 153 16.78 -18.59 16.27
N LEU A 154 17.38 -18.65 17.46
CA LEU A 154 17.39 -17.56 18.43
C LEU A 154 18.45 -16.54 18.02
N VAL A 155 18.07 -15.28 17.92
CA VAL A 155 18.97 -14.19 17.54
C VAL A 155 19.02 -13.16 18.65
N ILE A 156 20.23 -12.85 19.12
CA ILE A 156 20.53 -11.73 20.01
C ILE A 156 21.41 -10.73 19.29
N VAL A 157 21.07 -9.43 19.40
CA VAL A 157 21.84 -8.34 18.81
C VAL A 157 22.14 -7.28 19.86
N CYS A 158 23.41 -6.91 19.99
CA CYS A 158 23.84 -5.76 20.78
C CYS A 158 23.50 -4.45 20.06
N TYR A 159 22.76 -3.55 20.72
CA TYR A 159 22.33 -2.29 20.09
C TYR A 159 23.48 -1.33 19.80
N LEU A 160 24.54 -1.33 20.62
CA LEU A 160 25.69 -0.46 20.42
C LEU A 160 26.63 -1.00 19.34
N SER A 161 27.22 -2.18 19.57
CA SER A 161 28.25 -2.75 18.67
C SER A 161 27.71 -3.40 17.41
N LYS A 162 26.39 -3.62 17.32
CA LYS A 162 25.73 -4.39 16.26
C LYS A 162 26.19 -5.86 16.18
N PHE A 163 26.87 -6.35 17.21
CA PHE A 163 27.30 -7.75 17.29
C PHE A 163 26.09 -8.67 17.40
N VAL A 164 26.08 -9.75 16.61
CA VAL A 164 24.96 -10.70 16.50
C VAL A 164 25.39 -12.08 16.97
N ILE A 165 24.56 -12.70 17.80
CA ILE A 165 24.64 -14.11 18.15
C ILE A 165 23.40 -14.80 17.58
N ALA A 166 23.63 -15.83 16.78
CA ALA A 166 22.59 -16.72 16.28
C ALA A 166 22.80 -18.13 16.83
N ARG A 167 21.76 -18.71 17.44
CA ARG A 167 21.79 -20.07 18.02
C ARG A 167 20.65 -20.91 17.46
N PRO A 168 20.93 -22.10 16.91
CA PRO A 168 19.88 -22.96 16.36
C PRO A 168 19.07 -23.61 17.49
N LEU A 169 17.75 -23.70 17.30
CA LEU A 169 16.81 -24.33 18.24
C LEU A 169 15.97 -25.38 17.51
N LYS A 170 15.65 -26.47 18.21
CA LYS A 170 14.79 -27.55 17.71
C LYS A 170 13.31 -27.25 17.98
N THR A 171 13.01 -26.61 19.11
CA THR A 171 11.68 -26.17 19.50
C THR A 171 11.68 -24.70 19.90
N LYS A 172 10.48 -24.12 20.00
CA LYS A 172 10.25 -22.76 20.51
C LYS A 172 9.82 -22.73 21.98
N THR A 173 10.13 -23.79 22.73
CA THR A 173 9.73 -23.88 24.14
C THR A 173 10.53 -22.89 24.98
N SER A 174 9.90 -22.26 25.98
CA SER A 174 10.59 -21.32 26.87
C SER A 174 11.82 -21.93 27.53
N LYS A 175 11.77 -23.22 27.87
CA LYS A 175 12.90 -23.94 28.47
C LYS A 175 14.13 -23.95 27.55
N GLU A 176 13.97 -24.37 26.29
CA GLU A 176 15.10 -24.44 25.34
C GLU A 176 15.69 -23.05 25.06
N ILE A 177 14.82 -22.03 25.00
CA ILE A 177 15.25 -20.63 24.84
C ILE A 177 16.06 -20.18 26.06
N LEU A 178 15.60 -20.47 27.29
CA LEU A 178 16.28 -20.08 28.52
C LEU A 178 17.62 -20.81 28.70
N ASP A 179 17.68 -22.11 28.39
CA ASP A 179 18.93 -22.88 28.43
C ASP A 179 19.97 -22.24 27.49
N CYS A 180 19.55 -21.88 26.28
CA CYS A 180 20.40 -21.20 25.30
C CYS A 180 20.85 -19.80 25.77
N LEU A 181 19.94 -19.03 26.38
CA LEU A 181 20.26 -17.71 26.93
C LEU A 181 21.26 -17.79 28.07
N GLN A 182 21.14 -18.80 28.92
CA GLN A 182 22.07 -19.01 30.02
C GLN A 182 23.50 -19.25 29.51
N GLU A 183 23.68 -20.05 28.46
CA GLU A 183 25.00 -20.24 27.81
C GLU A 183 25.56 -18.94 27.24
N ILE A 184 24.72 -18.13 26.60
CA ILE A 184 25.10 -16.81 26.08
C ILE A 184 25.53 -15.90 27.24
N TYR A 185 24.76 -15.85 28.32
CA TYR A 185 25.03 -15.00 29.47
C TYR A 185 26.30 -15.42 30.21
N PHE A 186 26.64 -16.71 30.25
CA PHE A 186 27.93 -17.15 30.77
C PHE A 186 29.11 -16.68 29.93
N SER A 187 28.93 -16.52 28.61
CA SER A 187 30.00 -16.15 27.70
C SER A 187 30.20 -14.63 27.60
N PHE A 188 29.11 -13.86 27.60
CA PHE A 188 29.13 -12.41 27.32
C PHE A 188 28.66 -11.55 28.50
N GLY A 189 28.17 -12.16 29.56
CA GLY A 189 27.51 -11.47 30.66
C GLY A 189 26.01 -11.27 30.42
N VAL A 190 25.33 -10.83 31.48
CA VAL A 190 23.89 -10.55 31.48
C VAL A 190 23.66 -9.10 31.06
N PRO A 191 22.82 -8.82 30.05
CA PRO A 191 22.52 -7.45 29.63
C PRO A 191 21.63 -6.74 30.66
N ASN A 192 21.80 -5.42 30.83
CA ASN A 192 20.93 -4.61 31.69
C ASN A 192 19.51 -4.49 31.12
N ILE A 193 19.41 -4.39 29.79
CA ILE A 193 18.15 -4.26 29.05
C ILE A 193 18.09 -5.36 28.00
N LEU A 194 17.04 -6.18 28.08
CA LEU A 194 16.72 -7.17 27.05
C LEU A 194 15.40 -6.76 26.39
N GLN A 195 15.46 -6.40 25.12
CA GLN A 195 14.30 -5.99 24.34
C GLN A 195 13.81 -7.12 23.45
N HIS A 196 12.52 -7.44 23.52
CA HIS A 196 11.91 -8.50 22.73
C HIS A 196 10.55 -8.07 22.17
N ASP A 197 10.06 -8.82 21.18
CA ASP A 197 8.73 -8.60 20.62
C ASP A 197 7.61 -9.21 21.49
N GLN A 198 6.38 -9.19 20.98
CA GLN A 198 5.23 -9.77 21.66
C GLN A 198 5.07 -11.28 21.41
N GLY A 199 6.14 -11.97 21.05
CA GLY A 199 6.18 -13.44 20.97
C GLY A 199 5.65 -14.09 22.25
N THR A 200 4.87 -15.15 22.09
CA THR A 200 4.28 -15.87 23.22
C THR A 200 5.35 -16.59 24.05
N GLU A 201 6.45 -16.97 23.40
CA GLU A 201 7.66 -17.53 23.99
C GLU A 201 8.29 -16.61 25.05
N PHE A 202 8.38 -15.32 24.77
CA PHE A 202 8.96 -14.31 25.66
C PHE A 202 7.95 -13.76 26.68
N SER A 203 6.68 -14.13 26.55
CA SER A 203 5.61 -13.75 27.47
C SER A 203 5.36 -14.79 28.57
N SER A 204 6.05 -15.94 28.53
CA SER A 204 5.93 -17.03 29.50
C SER A 204 6.35 -16.62 30.93
N LYS A 205 5.78 -17.26 31.94
CA LYS A 205 6.09 -16.96 33.36
C LYS A 205 7.55 -17.29 33.67
N GLU A 206 8.03 -18.40 33.13
CA GLU A 206 9.39 -18.89 33.26
C GLU A 206 10.40 -17.85 32.73
N PHE A 207 10.11 -17.23 31.58
CA PHE A 207 10.95 -16.20 31.00
C PHE A 207 10.99 -14.92 31.85
N GLN A 208 9.84 -14.52 32.39
CA GLN A 208 9.75 -13.37 33.28
C GLN A 208 10.47 -13.61 34.60
N GLU A 209 10.33 -14.80 35.19
CA GLU A 209 11.00 -15.17 36.44
C GLU A 209 12.52 -15.22 36.28
N PHE A 210 13.02 -15.78 35.17
CA PHE A 210 14.46 -15.85 34.88
C PHE A 210 15.12 -14.47 34.81
N HIS A 211 14.41 -13.46 34.29
CA HIS A 211 14.93 -12.10 34.13
C HIS A 211 14.59 -11.14 35.27
N LYS A 212 13.76 -11.57 36.24
CA LYS A 212 13.14 -10.71 37.27
C LYS A 212 14.12 -9.93 38.14
N ILE A 213 15.33 -10.45 38.36
CA ILE A 213 16.24 -9.93 39.38
C ILE A 213 17.22 -8.90 38.80
N ASN A 214 17.71 -9.10 37.57
CA ASN A 214 18.86 -8.35 37.06
C ASN A 214 18.71 -7.83 35.62
N VAL A 215 17.55 -8.03 34.98
CA VAL A 215 17.35 -7.63 33.58
C VAL A 215 16.06 -6.85 33.43
N ASN A 216 16.16 -5.64 32.86
CA ASN A 216 15.00 -4.85 32.47
C ASN A 216 14.47 -5.36 31.13
N THR A 217 13.44 -6.19 31.16
CA THR A 217 12.79 -6.73 29.95
C THR A 217 11.85 -5.69 29.33
N ARG A 218 12.19 -5.22 28.13
CA ARG A 218 11.40 -4.25 27.37
C ARG A 218 10.63 -4.95 26.26
N ARG A 219 9.31 -4.88 26.33
CA ARG A 219 8.42 -5.38 25.26
C ARG A 219 8.17 -4.29 24.23
N THR A 220 8.31 -4.62 22.94
CA THR A 220 7.84 -3.72 21.88
C THR A 220 6.31 -3.75 21.79
N THR A 221 5.71 -2.64 21.36
CA THR A 221 4.27 -2.56 21.13
C THR A 221 3.90 -3.22 19.80
N ALA A 222 2.77 -3.93 19.73
CA ALA A 222 2.29 -4.70 18.58
C ALA A 222 2.22 -3.96 17.22
N TYR A 223 2.27 -2.62 17.22
CA TYR A 223 2.22 -1.77 16.02
C TYR A 223 3.49 -0.92 15.80
N HIS A 224 4.53 -1.08 16.64
CA HIS A 224 5.83 -0.41 16.48
C HIS A 224 6.97 -1.44 16.48
N SER A 225 6.90 -2.41 15.56
CA SER A 225 7.98 -3.36 15.26
C SER A 225 9.31 -2.67 14.93
N GLN A 226 9.24 -1.41 14.47
CA GLN A 226 10.37 -0.52 14.23
C GLN A 226 11.33 -0.39 15.43
N SER A 227 10.84 -0.49 16.67
CA SER A 227 11.71 -0.43 17.86
C SER A 227 12.64 -1.65 17.96
N ASN A 228 12.30 -2.80 17.38
CA ASN A 228 13.18 -3.97 17.25
C ASN A 228 13.77 -4.10 15.85
N GLY A 229 13.66 -3.06 15.02
CA GLY A 229 14.01 -3.10 13.60
C GLY A 229 15.47 -3.48 13.32
N LEU A 230 16.37 -3.28 14.29
CA LEU A 230 17.75 -3.74 14.18
C LEU A 230 17.84 -5.27 14.12
N VAL A 231 17.12 -5.97 14.99
CA VAL A 231 17.10 -7.43 15.01
C VAL A 231 16.39 -7.95 13.75
N GLU A 232 15.27 -7.34 13.36
CA GLU A 232 14.53 -7.69 12.14
C GLU A 232 15.38 -7.55 10.87
N SER A 233 16.17 -6.48 10.77
CA SER A 233 17.06 -6.26 9.63
C SER A 233 18.12 -7.37 9.52
N HIS A 234 18.69 -7.80 10.64
CA HIS A 234 19.64 -8.92 10.64
C HIS A 234 18.95 -10.25 10.34
N ASN A 235 17.71 -10.45 10.82
CA ASN A 235 16.93 -11.65 10.53
C ASN A 235 16.63 -11.81 9.03
N LYS A 236 16.45 -10.71 8.29
CA LYS A 236 16.33 -10.75 6.82
C LYS A 236 17.60 -11.29 6.17
N ILE A 237 18.78 -10.86 6.61
CA ILE A 237 20.07 -11.33 6.08
C ILE A 237 20.29 -12.81 6.43
N LEU A 238 20.01 -13.20 7.67
CA LEU A 238 20.13 -14.59 8.12
C LEU A 238 19.23 -15.53 7.31
N LYS A 239 17.97 -15.14 7.06
CA LYS A 239 17.05 -15.92 6.21
C LYS A 239 17.53 -16.07 4.78
N LEU A 240 18.28 -15.12 4.23
CA LEU A 240 18.83 -15.23 2.87
C LEU A 240 20.09 -16.09 2.80
N THR A 241 20.84 -16.18 3.90
CA THR A 241 22.17 -16.82 3.92
C THR A 241 22.13 -18.27 4.41
N VAL A 242 21.14 -18.62 5.25
CA VAL A 242 21.03 -19.93 5.92
C VAL A 242 20.00 -20.85 5.26
N VAL A 243 19.28 -20.37 4.23
CA VAL A 243 18.34 -21.17 3.41
C VAL A 243 19.06 -21.88 2.27
#